data_AF-A0A353GFM9-F1
#
_entry.id   AF-A0A353GFM9-F1
#
_cell.length_a   1.000
_cell.length_b   1.000
_cell.length_c   1.000
_cell.angle_alpha   90.00
_cell.angle_beta   90.00
_cell.angle_gamma   90.00
#
_symmetry.space_group_name_H-M   'P 1'
#
loop_
_entity.id
_entity.type
_entity.pdbx_description
1 polymer ?
#
loop_
_entity_poly.entity_id
_entity_poly.type
_entity_poly.pdbx_seq_one_letter_code
_entity_poly.pdbx_strand_id
1 'polypeptide(L)'
;AIPNTRNEFPAFNWLLGDLHAHATGFLFLLLALCLLANLQRMREMEAPAWLGLAWSELWACALLTITLSAMWMTNSWDVLVLGLLGAAWIGTESYRKFTWSEFISEEVQGLVLWGIAGILAIKVFSLFFSHNIAMPLMFEHNEKLAGLPAPLSALGAVGLVQKGMYSTITDWFSFWGLFAVALLIALVGRAFKNSVRDWANSPLLALGTCGLLGAVLLVHTCPNLSRVGLLLVVTLLLGKVYVMRSLSCDTLEPAMQWAWILGLVALVFQIIPEFFYLDDPIGSMDSPEGLALQRYNTVFKLYYPAWGLLALAVAIACRNVFQSKVSASDAFNAKARCFSFWPSASLVALLWLMIAGGLYPALGIANRLATSADRAQDWAAAQPTKTDNHFFYGTLNALGFMRLPQYQAGDDLDLALWMRDNLKGSGVLAEASGASYCMTARYSAITGIPCALGWESHEAQWRGKFFSQEIYSKRVTALKQLYESEDLSAKRAACRELGVRWVVLGGLERERYAQAGLEKIAELGKTLKQVGKTTVVEVGENP
;
A
#
# COMPACT_ATOMS: atom_id res chain seq x y z
N ALA A 1 -10.40 -3.78 14.12
CA ALA A 1 -9.14 -3.30 13.51
C ALA A 1 -8.09 -4.35 13.77
N ILE A 2 -7.40 -4.84 12.74
CA ILE A 2 -6.34 -5.83 12.89
C ILE A 2 -5.20 -5.19 13.69
N PRO A 3 -4.83 -5.73 14.87
CA PRO A 3 -3.77 -5.15 15.70
C PRO A 3 -2.46 -5.01 14.92
N ASN A 4 -1.71 -3.94 15.20
CA ASN A 4 -0.36 -3.72 14.66
C ASN A 4 -0.29 -3.73 13.12
N THR A 5 -1.33 -3.22 12.46
CA THR A 5 -1.38 -3.02 11.01
C THR A 5 -2.05 -1.68 10.67
N ARG A 6 -1.87 -1.20 9.43
CA ARG A 6 -2.67 -0.07 8.93
C ARG A 6 -4.08 -0.56 8.60
N ASN A 7 -5.07 0.07 9.24
CA ASN A 7 -6.47 -0.35 9.18
C ASN A 7 -7.39 0.62 8.43
N GLU A 8 -6.88 1.77 7.98
CA GLU A 8 -7.76 2.89 7.61
C GLU A 8 -8.18 2.82 6.12
N PHE A 9 -8.33 1.65 5.53
CA PHE A 9 -8.62 1.51 4.09
C PHE A 9 -10.11 1.67 3.75
N PRO A 10 -10.45 2.21 2.56
CA PRO A 10 -9.58 2.81 1.55
C PRO A 10 -9.34 4.30 1.82
N ALA A 11 -10.00 4.88 2.84
CA ALA A 11 -10.01 6.31 3.10
C ALA A 11 -8.75 6.85 3.80
N PHE A 12 -7.75 6.02 4.12
CA PHE A 12 -6.51 6.38 4.83
C PHE A 12 -5.89 7.63 4.23
N ASN A 13 -5.66 7.59 2.92
CA ASN A 13 -5.08 8.69 2.16
C ASN A 13 -5.98 9.93 2.15
N TRP A 14 -7.31 9.74 2.14
CA TRP A 14 -8.28 10.84 2.08
C TRP A 14 -8.47 11.50 3.45
N LEU A 15 -8.37 10.71 4.53
CA LEU A 15 -8.37 11.17 5.91
C LEU A 15 -7.11 11.98 6.23
N LEU A 16 -5.96 11.58 5.67
CA LEU A 16 -4.68 12.25 5.91
C LEU A 16 -4.37 13.37 4.90
N GLY A 17 -5.08 13.43 3.77
CA GLY A 17 -4.73 14.32 2.65
C GLY A 17 -3.39 13.95 1.99
N ASP A 18 -2.97 12.69 2.11
CA ASP A 18 -1.71 12.17 1.58
C ASP A 18 -1.97 11.40 0.28
N LEU A 19 -1.51 11.92 -0.86
CA LEU A 19 -1.50 11.22 -2.15
C LEU A 19 -0.32 10.24 -2.20
N HIS A 20 -0.24 9.37 -1.20
CA HIS A 20 0.85 8.43 -1.07
C HIS A 20 0.90 7.49 -2.29
N ALA A 21 2.08 6.93 -2.57
CA ALA A 21 2.30 6.13 -3.78
C ALA A 21 1.26 5.00 -3.98
N HIS A 22 0.80 4.33 -2.91
CA HIS A 22 -0.24 3.32 -3.01
C HIS A 22 -1.61 3.90 -3.42
N ALA A 23 -1.99 5.09 -2.96
CA ALA A 23 -3.20 5.80 -3.37
C ALA A 23 -3.25 6.05 -4.87
N THR A 24 -2.13 6.53 -5.42
CA THR A 24 -1.96 6.74 -6.86
C THR A 24 -1.95 5.40 -7.61
N GLY A 25 -1.33 4.37 -7.04
CA GLY A 25 -1.33 3.01 -7.58
C GLY A 25 -2.74 2.45 -7.79
N PHE A 26 -3.69 2.80 -6.91
CA PHE A 26 -5.09 2.40 -7.06
C PHE A 26 -5.73 2.89 -8.37
N LEU A 27 -5.42 4.11 -8.80
CA LEU A 27 -5.94 4.68 -10.05
C LEU A 27 -5.43 3.87 -11.25
N PHE A 28 -4.16 3.49 -11.23
CA PHE A 28 -3.57 2.65 -12.27
C PHE A 28 -4.12 1.21 -12.23
N LEU A 29 -4.41 0.66 -11.05
CA LEU A 29 -5.09 -0.63 -10.93
C LEU A 29 -6.46 -0.61 -11.62
N LEU A 30 -7.27 0.43 -11.38
CA LEU A 30 -8.56 0.58 -12.06
C LEU A 30 -8.41 0.70 -13.58
N LEU A 31 -7.43 1.47 -14.05
CA LEU A 31 -7.12 1.57 -15.48
C LEU A 31 -6.72 0.20 -16.07
N ALA A 32 -5.87 -0.56 -15.37
CA ALA A 32 -5.45 -1.89 -15.80
C ALA A 32 -6.63 -2.87 -15.88
N LEU A 33 -7.55 -2.85 -14.90
CA LEU A 33 -8.78 -3.64 -14.94
C LEU A 33 -9.67 -3.28 -16.13
N CYS A 34 -9.83 -1.99 -16.44
CA CYS A 34 -10.57 -1.53 -17.61
C CYS A 34 -9.92 -2.01 -18.92
N LEU A 35 -8.58 -1.94 -19.02
CA LEU A 35 -7.84 -2.42 -20.19
C LEU A 35 -7.97 -3.93 -20.37
N LEU A 36 -7.88 -4.72 -19.29
CA LEU A 36 -8.08 -6.17 -19.32
C LEU A 36 -9.51 -6.54 -19.75
N ALA A 37 -10.52 -5.87 -19.21
CA ALA A 37 -11.91 -6.07 -19.61
C ALA A 37 -12.14 -5.69 -21.08
N ASN A 38 -11.51 -4.62 -21.56
CA ASN A 38 -11.60 -4.21 -22.95
C ASN A 38 -10.90 -5.18 -23.91
N LEU A 39 -9.72 -5.70 -23.54
CA LEU A 39 -9.00 -6.72 -24.31
C LEU A 39 -9.84 -7.99 -24.48
N GLN A 40 -10.53 -8.43 -23.42
CA GLN A 40 -11.41 -9.58 -23.53
C GLN A 40 -12.58 -9.32 -24.49
N ARG A 41 -13.19 -8.13 -24.41
CA ARG A 41 -14.30 -7.74 -25.30
C ARG A 41 -13.85 -7.60 -26.76
N MET A 42 -12.63 -7.11 -27.02
CA MET A 42 -12.13 -6.90 -28.38
C MET A 42 -11.80 -8.20 -29.10
N ARG A 43 -11.37 -9.25 -28.38
CA ARG A 43 -11.11 -10.58 -28.96
C ARG A 43 -12.36 -11.28 -29.52
N GLU A 44 -13.56 -10.79 -29.20
CA GLU A 44 -14.82 -11.25 -29.78
C GLU A 44 -15.08 -10.67 -31.18
N MET A 45 -14.25 -9.73 -31.66
CA MET A 45 -14.41 -9.08 -32.96
C MET A 45 -13.30 -9.50 -33.94
N GLU A 46 -13.67 -10.13 -35.04
CA GLU A 46 -12.75 -10.52 -36.12
C GLU A 46 -12.15 -9.26 -36.79
N ALA A 47 -10.89 -8.95 -36.50
CA ALA A 47 -10.17 -7.84 -37.14
C ALA A 47 -8.83 -8.31 -37.75
N PRO A 48 -8.37 -7.70 -38.87
CA PRO A 48 -7.15 -8.14 -39.55
C PRO A 48 -5.91 -7.90 -38.68
N ALA A 49 -5.00 -8.87 -38.73
CA ALA A 49 -3.96 -9.03 -37.74
C ALA A 49 -2.54 -8.78 -38.28
N TRP A 50 -1.69 -8.18 -37.44
CA TRP A 50 -0.23 -8.32 -37.51
C TRP A 50 0.19 -9.23 -36.35
N LEU A 51 0.95 -10.30 -36.60
CA LEU A 51 1.27 -11.35 -35.61
C LEU A 51 0.05 -12.06 -34.97
N GLY A 52 -1.13 -11.99 -35.58
CA GLY A 52 -2.36 -12.57 -34.99
C GLY A 52 -3.08 -11.66 -33.99
N LEU A 53 -2.65 -10.40 -33.84
CA LEU A 53 -3.32 -9.37 -33.03
C LEU A 53 -3.80 -8.19 -33.89
N ALA A 54 -4.99 -7.66 -33.60
CA ALA A 54 -5.50 -6.42 -34.19
C ALA A 54 -4.74 -5.18 -33.67
N TRP A 55 -4.72 -4.09 -34.42
CA TRP A 55 -4.07 -2.84 -34.00
C TRP A 55 -4.60 -2.29 -32.66
N SER A 56 -5.89 -2.43 -32.40
CA SER A 56 -6.51 -2.05 -31.13
C SER A 56 -5.99 -2.90 -29.96
N GLU A 57 -5.71 -4.17 -30.19
CA GLU A 57 -5.12 -5.08 -29.19
C GLU A 57 -3.65 -4.71 -28.93
N LEU A 58 -2.88 -4.38 -29.97
CA LEU A 58 -1.51 -3.89 -29.82
C LEU A 58 -1.45 -2.61 -28.97
N TRP A 59 -2.35 -1.65 -29.21
CA TRP A 59 -2.45 -0.43 -28.41
C TRP A 59 -2.88 -0.70 -26.97
N ALA A 60 -3.84 -1.59 -26.75
CA ALA A 60 -4.26 -1.97 -25.41
C ALA A 60 -3.14 -2.70 -24.66
N CYS A 61 -2.36 -3.57 -25.32
CA CYS A 61 -1.18 -4.20 -24.74
C CYS A 61 -0.07 -3.19 -24.41
N ALA A 62 0.18 -2.21 -25.29
CA ALA A 62 1.13 -1.13 -25.03
C ALA A 62 0.70 -0.27 -23.82
N LEU A 63 -0.57 0.14 -23.77
CA LEU A 63 -1.12 0.89 -22.64
C LEU A 63 -1.10 0.08 -21.34
N LEU A 64 -1.41 -1.23 -21.41
CA LEU A 64 -1.32 -2.11 -20.26
C LEU A 64 0.12 -2.22 -19.76
N THR A 65 1.11 -2.26 -20.67
CA THR A 65 2.54 -2.30 -20.33
C THR A 65 2.97 -1.00 -19.63
N ILE A 66 2.58 0.16 -20.16
CA ILE A 66 2.84 1.47 -19.53
C ILE A 66 2.17 1.55 -18.15
N THR A 67 0.93 1.06 -18.04
CA THR A 67 0.19 1.03 -16.78
C THR A 67 0.87 0.14 -15.76
N LEU A 68 1.32 -1.06 -16.15
CA LEU A 68 2.09 -1.98 -15.30
C LEU A 68 3.39 -1.34 -14.82
N SER A 69 4.10 -0.62 -15.70
CA SER A 69 5.31 0.12 -15.34
C SER A 69 5.04 1.23 -14.33
N ALA A 70 3.97 2.02 -14.51
CA ALA A 70 3.58 3.04 -13.55
C ALA A 70 3.21 2.43 -12.19
N MET A 71 2.45 1.31 -12.21
CA MET A 71 2.09 0.56 -11.01
C MET A 71 3.30 0.04 -10.26
N TRP A 72 4.34 -0.42 -10.95
CA TRP A 72 5.59 -0.83 -10.31
C TRP A 72 6.23 0.32 -9.49
N MET A 73 6.18 1.54 -10.01
CA MET A 73 6.74 2.73 -9.34
C MET A 73 5.88 3.19 -8.16
N THR A 74 4.56 3.13 -8.30
CA THR A 74 3.63 3.62 -7.27
C THR A 74 3.38 2.60 -6.17
N ASN A 75 3.23 1.34 -6.55
CA ASN A 75 3.05 0.22 -5.64
C ASN A 75 3.49 -1.09 -6.29
N SER A 76 4.77 -1.46 -6.11
CA SER A 76 5.38 -2.65 -6.71
C SER A 76 4.62 -3.96 -6.46
N TRP A 77 3.83 -4.04 -5.39
CA TRP A 77 3.01 -5.20 -5.05
C TRP A 77 1.82 -5.40 -5.99
N ASP A 78 1.37 -4.36 -6.70
CA ASP A 78 0.23 -4.48 -7.62
C ASP A 78 0.55 -5.36 -8.85
N VAL A 79 1.83 -5.65 -9.10
CA VAL A 79 2.22 -6.64 -10.12
C VAL A 79 1.68 -8.04 -9.79
N LEU A 80 1.56 -8.39 -8.50
CA LEU A 80 0.97 -9.65 -8.06
C LEU A 80 -0.54 -9.67 -8.35
N VAL A 81 -1.20 -8.52 -8.22
CA VAL A 81 -2.64 -8.32 -8.53
C VAL A 81 -2.89 -8.65 -9.99
N LEU A 82 -2.14 -8.02 -10.88
CA LEU A 82 -2.34 -8.19 -12.31
C LEU A 82 -1.82 -9.54 -12.81
N GLY A 83 -0.75 -10.10 -12.21
CA GLY A 83 -0.30 -11.45 -12.49
C GLY A 83 -1.36 -12.51 -12.17
N LEU A 84 -2.00 -12.42 -10.99
CA LEU A 84 -3.10 -13.32 -10.62
C LEU A 84 -4.36 -13.10 -11.46
N LEU A 85 -4.72 -11.86 -11.78
CA LEU A 85 -5.85 -11.57 -12.66
C LEU A 85 -5.60 -12.05 -14.09
N GLY A 86 -4.38 -11.89 -14.61
CA GLY A 86 -3.97 -12.40 -15.92
C GLY A 86 -3.98 -13.93 -15.95
N ALA A 87 -3.49 -14.60 -14.89
CA ALA A 87 -3.57 -16.05 -14.77
C ALA A 87 -5.02 -16.55 -14.66
N ALA A 88 -5.86 -15.87 -13.88
CA ALA A 88 -7.29 -16.20 -13.78
C ALA A 88 -8.00 -16.00 -15.12
N TRP A 89 -7.67 -14.94 -15.87
CA TRP A 89 -8.19 -14.69 -17.21
C TRP A 89 -7.80 -15.79 -18.19
N ILE A 90 -6.51 -16.17 -18.26
CA ILE A 90 -6.04 -17.30 -19.08
C ILE A 90 -6.76 -18.58 -18.67
N GLY A 91 -6.84 -18.86 -17.36
CA GLY A 91 -7.56 -20.02 -16.84
C GLY A 91 -9.00 -20.06 -17.35
N THR A 92 -9.74 -18.95 -17.28
CA THR A 92 -11.13 -18.94 -17.79
C THR A 92 -11.26 -19.22 -19.28
N GLU A 93 -10.28 -18.82 -20.09
CA GLU A 93 -10.27 -19.10 -21.53
C GLU A 93 -9.85 -20.54 -21.84
N SER A 94 -8.78 -21.03 -21.21
CA SER A 94 -8.29 -22.39 -21.40
C SER A 94 -9.32 -23.42 -20.92
N TYR A 95 -10.07 -23.13 -19.86
CA TYR A 95 -11.10 -24.05 -19.36
C TYR A 95 -12.27 -24.28 -20.32
N ARG A 96 -12.58 -23.31 -21.19
CA ARG A 96 -13.61 -23.49 -22.23
C ARG A 96 -13.17 -24.43 -23.36
N LYS A 97 -11.87 -24.70 -23.48
CA LYS A 97 -11.27 -25.38 -24.63
C LYS A 97 -10.61 -26.71 -24.28
N PHE A 98 -10.28 -26.96 -23.02
CA PHE A 98 -9.40 -28.05 -22.60
C PHE A 98 -9.98 -28.93 -21.48
N THR A 99 -9.47 -30.17 -21.37
CA THR A 99 -9.79 -31.10 -20.28
C THR A 99 -9.18 -30.67 -18.94
N TRP A 100 -9.63 -31.24 -17.81
CA TRP A 100 -9.14 -30.87 -16.47
C TRP A 100 -7.62 -31.01 -16.27
N SER A 101 -6.98 -32.00 -16.89
CA SER A 101 -5.53 -32.19 -16.84
C SER A 101 -4.78 -31.13 -17.64
N GLU A 102 -5.29 -30.79 -18.83
CA GLU A 102 -4.74 -29.77 -19.72
C GLU A 102 -4.93 -28.37 -19.12
N PHE A 103 -6.06 -28.14 -18.44
CA PHE A 103 -6.36 -26.90 -17.72
C PHE A 103 -5.36 -26.61 -16.60
N ILE A 104 -5.02 -27.61 -15.77
CA ILE A 104 -4.02 -27.43 -14.69
C ILE A 104 -2.65 -27.09 -15.30
N SER A 105 -2.26 -27.76 -16.39
CA SER A 105 -1.00 -27.44 -17.06
C SER A 105 -1.00 -26.04 -17.67
N GLU A 106 -2.11 -25.59 -18.25
CA GLU A 106 -2.28 -24.26 -18.84
C GLU A 106 -2.32 -23.14 -17.78
N GLU A 107 -3.02 -23.33 -16.65
CA GLU A 107 -3.00 -22.37 -15.54
C GLU A 107 -1.58 -22.19 -14.98
N VAL A 108 -0.86 -23.30 -14.79
CA VAL A 108 0.53 -23.27 -14.30
C VAL A 108 1.44 -22.61 -15.35
N GLN A 109 1.29 -22.95 -16.62
CA GLN A 109 2.05 -22.30 -17.71
C GLN A 109 1.72 -20.81 -17.82
N GLY A 110 0.45 -20.41 -17.72
CA GLY A 110 0.01 -19.03 -17.73
C GLY A 110 0.58 -18.23 -16.55
N LEU A 111 0.55 -18.80 -15.35
CA LEU A 111 1.16 -18.20 -14.15
C LEU A 111 2.68 -18.05 -14.32
N VAL A 112 3.35 -19.06 -14.89
CA VAL A 112 4.79 -19.02 -15.18
C VAL A 112 5.11 -17.99 -16.27
N LEU A 113 4.35 -17.94 -17.36
CA LEU A 113 4.55 -17.00 -18.47
C LEU A 113 4.28 -15.56 -18.04
N TRP A 114 3.22 -15.29 -17.29
CA TRP A 114 2.98 -13.97 -16.70
C TRP A 114 4.01 -13.63 -15.63
N GLY A 115 4.47 -14.61 -14.86
CA GLY A 115 5.59 -14.44 -13.92
C GLY A 115 6.87 -14.02 -14.65
N ILE A 116 7.22 -14.71 -15.74
CA ILE A 116 8.38 -14.39 -16.59
C ILE A 116 8.19 -13.03 -17.27
N ALA A 117 7.01 -12.75 -17.84
CA ALA A 117 6.72 -11.48 -18.49
C ALA A 117 6.76 -10.31 -17.49
N GLY A 118 6.24 -10.52 -16.28
CA GLY A 118 6.34 -9.60 -15.16
C GLY A 118 7.80 -9.36 -14.76
N ILE A 119 8.59 -10.43 -14.58
CA ILE A 119 10.03 -10.33 -14.28
C ILE A 119 10.80 -9.63 -15.42
N LEU A 120 10.47 -9.91 -16.68
CA LEU A 120 11.12 -9.29 -17.84
C LEU A 120 10.74 -7.81 -17.96
N ALA A 121 9.47 -7.46 -17.76
CA ALA A 121 9.02 -6.08 -17.69
C ALA A 121 9.72 -5.34 -16.53
N ILE A 122 9.81 -5.95 -15.35
CA ILE A 122 10.57 -5.44 -14.20
C ILE A 122 12.04 -5.26 -14.60
N LYS A 123 12.66 -6.19 -15.33
CA LYS A 123 14.09 -6.15 -15.68
C LYS A 123 14.41 -5.15 -16.77
N VAL A 124 13.59 -5.05 -17.82
CA VAL A 124 13.72 -4.03 -18.88
C VAL A 124 13.52 -2.64 -18.29
N PHE A 125 12.52 -2.48 -17.43
CA PHE A 125 12.24 -1.21 -16.78
C PHE A 125 13.27 -0.87 -15.68
N SER A 126 13.74 -1.87 -14.91
CA SER A 126 14.81 -1.67 -13.94
C SER A 126 16.15 -1.40 -14.59
N LEU A 127 16.43 -1.84 -15.81
CA LEU A 127 17.61 -1.42 -16.58
C LEU A 127 17.53 0.06 -16.95
N PHE A 128 16.37 0.53 -17.41
CA PHE A 128 16.14 1.96 -17.68
C PHE A 128 16.25 2.80 -16.40
N PHE A 129 15.65 2.34 -15.30
CA PHE A 129 15.65 3.07 -14.03
C PHE A 129 16.96 2.95 -13.27
N SER A 130 17.59 1.78 -13.13
CA SER A 130 18.90 1.65 -12.44
C SER A 130 19.99 2.50 -13.09
N HIS A 131 19.86 2.80 -14.39
CA HIS A 131 20.75 3.73 -15.10
C HIS A 131 20.48 5.22 -14.76
N ASN A 132 19.25 5.58 -14.37
CA ASN A 132 18.78 6.96 -14.17
C ASN A 132 18.37 7.31 -12.72
N ILE A 133 18.10 6.31 -11.88
CA ILE A 133 17.59 6.37 -10.51
C ILE A 133 18.23 5.19 -9.75
N ALA A 134 19.03 5.47 -8.73
CA ALA A 134 19.56 4.44 -7.85
C ALA A 134 18.39 3.72 -7.16
N MET A 135 18.01 2.54 -7.65
CA MET A 135 16.92 1.73 -7.09
C MET A 135 17.43 1.01 -5.84
N PRO A 136 16.87 1.28 -4.65
CA PRO A 136 17.36 0.74 -3.39
C PRO A 136 16.40 -0.30 -2.85
N LEU A 137 15.89 -1.21 -3.70
CA LEU A 137 15.15 -2.37 -3.20
C LEU A 137 16.18 -3.37 -2.65
N MET A 138 16.73 -3.04 -1.50
CA MET A 138 17.57 -3.90 -0.69
C MET A 138 16.64 -4.61 0.30
N PHE A 139 16.08 -5.75 -0.10
CA PHE A 139 15.50 -6.67 0.88
C PHE A 139 16.64 -7.12 1.80
N GLU A 140 16.39 -7.17 3.11
CA GLU A 140 17.31 -7.81 4.05
C GLU A 140 17.50 -9.25 3.59
N HIS A 141 18.66 -9.51 2.96
CA HIS A 141 18.99 -10.84 2.51
C HIS A 141 19.21 -11.69 3.75
N ASN A 142 18.36 -12.69 3.93
CA ASN A 142 18.66 -13.79 4.83
C ASN A 142 20.00 -14.39 4.40
N GLU A 143 21.03 -14.26 5.25
CA GLU A 143 22.40 -14.69 4.92
C GLU A 143 22.45 -16.17 4.49
N LYS A 144 21.47 -16.98 4.94
CA LYS A 144 21.36 -18.41 4.58
C LYS A 144 20.99 -18.66 3.12
N LEU A 145 20.37 -17.69 2.42
CA LEU A 145 19.90 -17.84 1.03
C LEU A 145 20.61 -16.87 0.07
N ALA A 146 21.56 -16.08 0.57
CA ALA A 146 22.31 -15.10 -0.22
C ALA A 146 23.18 -15.71 -1.34
N GLY A 147 23.52 -17.00 -1.25
CA GLY A 147 24.25 -17.73 -2.29
C GLY A 147 23.40 -18.26 -3.45
N LEU A 148 22.08 -18.09 -3.41
CA LEU A 148 21.17 -18.56 -4.47
C LEU A 148 20.88 -17.47 -5.51
N PRO A 149 20.49 -17.84 -6.76
CA PRO A 149 20.04 -16.89 -7.77
C PRO A 149 18.88 -16.01 -7.27
N ALA A 150 18.81 -14.77 -7.77
CA ALA A 150 17.89 -13.71 -7.33
C ALA A 150 16.42 -14.08 -7.04
N PRO A 151 15.73 -14.99 -7.77
CA PRO A 151 14.36 -15.36 -7.38
C PRO A 151 14.31 -16.27 -6.14
N LEU A 152 15.35 -17.06 -5.87
CA LEU A 152 15.43 -17.97 -4.73
C LEU A 152 16.01 -17.31 -3.48
N SER A 153 16.94 -16.37 -3.63
CA SER A 153 17.44 -15.57 -2.50
C SER A 153 16.34 -14.67 -1.92
N ALA A 154 15.41 -14.19 -2.74
CA ALA A 154 14.24 -13.41 -2.33
C ALA A 154 13.27 -14.18 -1.42
N LEU A 155 13.24 -15.52 -1.47
CA LEU A 155 12.46 -16.34 -0.53
C LEU A 155 12.94 -16.19 0.92
N GLY A 156 14.20 -15.76 1.11
CA GLY A 156 14.75 -15.52 2.44
C GLY A 156 14.11 -14.34 3.17
N ALA A 157 13.47 -13.44 2.44
CA ALA A 157 12.69 -12.34 3.01
C ALA A 157 11.26 -12.76 3.37
N VAL A 158 10.82 -13.99 3.10
CA VAL A 158 9.46 -14.45 3.43
C VAL A 158 9.45 -15.15 4.78
N GLY A 159 8.79 -14.55 5.76
CA GLY A 159 8.55 -15.10 7.09
C GLY A 159 7.21 -15.85 7.21
N LEU A 160 7.12 -16.77 8.18
CA LEU A 160 5.88 -17.43 8.58
C LEU A 160 5.22 -16.65 9.71
N VAL A 161 3.92 -16.39 9.57
CA VAL A 161 3.14 -15.69 10.61
C VAL A 161 3.11 -16.55 11.88
N GLN A 162 3.55 -15.97 12.98
CA GLN A 162 3.63 -16.63 14.28
C GLN A 162 2.30 -16.57 15.06
N LYS A 163 2.14 -17.50 15.99
CA LYS A 163 1.00 -17.53 16.92
C LYS A 163 0.91 -16.22 17.71
N GLY A 164 -0.27 -15.62 17.73
CA GLY A 164 -0.50 -14.31 18.36
C GLY A 164 -0.56 -13.15 17.37
N MET A 165 -0.07 -13.34 16.14
CA MET A 165 -0.21 -12.36 15.07
C MET A 165 -1.40 -12.61 14.15
N TYR A 166 -2.05 -13.77 14.22
CA TYR A 166 -3.21 -14.11 13.36
C TYR A 166 -4.39 -13.17 13.57
N SER A 167 -5.11 -12.88 12.50
CA SER A 167 -6.35 -12.09 12.60
C SER A 167 -7.42 -12.90 13.33
N THR A 168 -8.16 -12.24 14.22
CA THR A 168 -9.38 -12.84 14.77
C THR A 168 -10.53 -12.73 13.76
N ILE A 169 -11.59 -13.53 13.95
CA ILE A 169 -12.81 -13.43 13.12
C ILE A 169 -13.42 -12.04 13.26
N THR A 170 -13.38 -11.46 14.46
CA THR A 170 -13.85 -10.09 14.72
C THR A 170 -13.00 -9.05 13.99
N ASP A 171 -11.68 -9.21 13.94
CA ASP A 171 -10.81 -8.28 13.19
C ASP A 171 -11.09 -8.37 11.70
N TRP A 172 -11.14 -9.59 11.17
CA TRP A 172 -11.44 -9.83 9.76
C TRP A 172 -12.82 -9.28 9.38
N PHE A 173 -13.85 -9.55 10.19
CA PHE A 173 -15.20 -9.07 9.92
C PHE A 173 -15.32 -7.55 10.05
N SER A 174 -14.60 -6.93 11.00
CA SER A 174 -14.56 -5.46 11.12
C SER A 174 -14.06 -4.77 9.86
N PHE A 175 -13.27 -5.48 9.05
CA PHE A 175 -12.60 -4.94 7.89
C PHE A 175 -13.27 -5.37 6.56
N TRP A 176 -13.64 -6.65 6.45
CA TRP A 176 -14.18 -7.25 5.22
C TRP A 176 -15.69 -7.51 5.27
N GLY A 177 -16.32 -7.36 6.43
CA GLY A 177 -17.72 -7.71 6.66
C GLY A 177 -18.68 -7.01 5.70
N LEU A 178 -18.42 -5.73 5.38
CA LEU A 178 -19.22 -4.97 4.40
C LEU A 178 -19.33 -5.69 3.06
N PHE A 179 -18.21 -6.19 2.54
CA PHE A 179 -18.17 -6.92 1.26
C PHE A 179 -18.64 -8.35 1.40
N ALA A 180 -18.20 -9.03 2.45
CA ALA A 180 -18.54 -10.43 2.69
C ALA A 180 -20.06 -10.62 2.79
N VAL A 181 -20.75 -9.73 3.53
CA VAL A 181 -22.21 -9.77 3.65
C VAL A 181 -22.88 -9.44 2.32
N ALA A 182 -22.40 -8.43 1.58
CA ALA A 182 -22.97 -8.08 0.28
C ALA A 182 -22.81 -9.21 -0.77
N LEU A 183 -21.63 -9.83 -0.85
CA LEU A 183 -21.39 -10.99 -1.71
C LEU A 183 -22.22 -12.20 -1.28
N LEU A 184 -22.39 -12.42 0.03
CA LEU A 184 -23.26 -13.47 0.55
C LEU A 184 -24.72 -13.24 0.13
N ILE A 185 -25.22 -12.00 0.23
CA ILE A 185 -26.56 -11.63 -0.23
C ILE A 185 -26.70 -11.92 -1.74
N ALA A 186 -25.72 -11.53 -2.55
CA ALA A 186 -25.74 -11.81 -3.99
C ALA A 186 -25.72 -13.32 -4.29
N LEU A 187 -24.89 -14.08 -3.58
CA LEU A 187 -24.77 -15.54 -3.72
C LEU A 187 -26.07 -16.25 -3.34
N VAL A 188 -26.64 -15.90 -2.18
CA VAL A 188 -27.89 -16.49 -1.68
C VAL A 188 -29.05 -16.14 -2.60
N GLY A 189 -29.15 -14.89 -3.08
CA GLY A 189 -30.17 -14.51 -4.06
C GLY A 189 -30.09 -15.32 -5.36
N ARG A 190 -28.87 -15.67 -5.79
CA ARG A 190 -28.66 -16.54 -6.95
C ARG A 190 -28.98 -18.00 -6.65
N ALA A 191 -28.62 -18.50 -5.47
CA ALA A 191 -28.96 -19.85 -5.01
C ALA A 191 -30.49 -20.03 -4.91
N PHE A 192 -31.23 -18.98 -4.58
CA PHE A 192 -32.69 -18.99 -4.64
C PHE A 192 -33.21 -18.98 -6.08
N LYS A 193 -32.64 -18.18 -7.00
CA LYS A 193 -33.11 -18.11 -8.40
C LYS A 193 -32.96 -19.43 -9.17
N ASN A 194 -31.93 -20.21 -8.88
CA ASN A 194 -31.77 -21.57 -9.40
C ASN A 194 -32.59 -22.54 -8.54
N SER A 195 -33.17 -23.61 -9.11
CA SER A 195 -34.01 -24.48 -8.29
C SER A 195 -33.15 -25.13 -7.18
N VAL A 196 -33.67 -25.17 -5.95
CA VAL A 196 -33.03 -25.89 -4.81
C VAL A 196 -32.67 -27.34 -5.18
N ARG A 197 -33.36 -27.91 -6.19
CA ARG A 197 -33.13 -29.26 -6.73
C ARG A 197 -31.80 -29.37 -7.50
N ASP A 198 -31.34 -28.29 -8.14
CA ASP A 198 -30.04 -28.25 -8.83
C ASP A 198 -28.87 -28.10 -7.85
N TRP A 199 -29.11 -27.47 -6.69
CA TRP A 199 -28.15 -27.36 -5.60
C TRP A 199 -28.08 -28.66 -4.77
N ALA A 200 -29.21 -29.26 -4.40
CA ALA A 200 -29.26 -30.47 -3.56
C ALA A 200 -28.60 -31.71 -4.21
N ASN A 201 -28.56 -31.77 -5.55
CA ASN A 201 -27.94 -32.87 -6.30
C ASN A 201 -26.49 -32.57 -6.71
N SER A 202 -25.89 -31.48 -6.20
CA SER A 202 -24.52 -31.11 -6.54
C SER A 202 -23.52 -31.78 -5.58
N PRO A 203 -22.69 -32.75 -6.03
CA PRO A 203 -21.63 -33.32 -5.19
C PRO A 203 -20.65 -32.26 -4.64
N LEU A 204 -20.59 -31.09 -5.28
CA LEU A 204 -19.76 -29.96 -4.87
C LEU A 204 -20.30 -29.22 -3.64
N LEU A 205 -21.61 -29.26 -3.40
CA LEU A 205 -22.20 -28.71 -2.18
C LEU A 205 -21.96 -29.62 -0.98
N ALA A 206 -22.01 -30.93 -1.17
CA ALA A 206 -21.60 -31.91 -0.17
C ALA A 206 -20.10 -31.81 0.14
N LEU A 207 -19.23 -31.64 -0.87
CA LEU A 207 -17.81 -31.33 -0.67
C LEU A 207 -17.60 -29.97 0.01
N GLY A 208 -18.45 -28.99 -0.28
CA GLY A 208 -18.42 -27.68 0.37
C GLY A 208 -18.80 -27.68 1.82
N THR A 209 -19.89 -28.36 2.20
CA THR A 209 -20.26 -28.55 3.60
C THR A 209 -19.27 -29.43 4.34
N CYS A 210 -18.77 -30.52 3.74
CA CYS A 210 -17.72 -31.35 4.32
C CYS A 210 -16.39 -30.59 4.48
N GLY A 211 -16.03 -29.74 3.52
CA GLY A 211 -14.85 -28.87 3.59
C GLY A 211 -14.99 -27.78 4.66
N LEU A 212 -16.19 -27.19 4.80
CA LEU A 212 -16.49 -26.22 5.86
C LEU A 212 -16.44 -26.88 7.24
N LEU A 213 -17.03 -28.07 7.39
CA LEU A 213 -16.98 -28.87 8.63
C LEU A 213 -15.55 -29.32 8.94
N GLY A 214 -14.78 -29.74 7.92
CA GLY A 214 -13.37 -30.08 8.02
C GLY A 214 -12.52 -28.88 8.45
N ALA A 215 -12.79 -27.68 7.90
CA ALA A 215 -12.15 -26.44 8.32
C ALA A 215 -12.48 -26.09 9.77
N VAL A 216 -13.74 -26.20 10.18
CA VAL A 216 -14.19 -25.98 11.56
C VAL A 216 -13.50 -26.95 12.52
N LEU A 217 -13.39 -28.23 12.16
CA LEU A 217 -12.65 -29.24 12.95
C LEU A 217 -11.15 -28.93 13.00
N LEU A 218 -10.51 -28.61 11.87
CA LEU A 218 -9.07 -28.31 11.78
C LEU A 218 -8.71 -27.06 12.59
N VAL A 219 -9.59 -26.05 12.55
CA VAL A 219 -9.49 -24.81 13.34
C VAL A 219 -9.57 -25.07 14.84
N HIS A 220 -10.31 -26.10 15.25
CA HIS A 220 -10.44 -26.49 16.64
C HIS A 220 -9.25 -27.33 17.12
N THR A 221 -8.68 -28.18 16.26
CA THR A 221 -7.59 -29.11 16.63
C THR A 221 -6.18 -28.55 16.46
N CYS A 222 -5.97 -27.52 15.62
CA CYS A 222 -4.66 -26.92 15.35
C CYS A 222 -4.57 -25.48 15.89
N PRO A 223 -4.22 -25.26 17.17
CA PRO A 223 -4.16 -23.92 17.78
C PRO A 223 -3.04 -23.02 17.22
N ASN A 224 -2.17 -23.57 16.37
CA ASN A 224 -1.05 -22.86 15.76
C ASN A 224 -1.34 -22.42 14.30
N LEU A 225 -2.54 -22.66 13.76
CA LEU A 225 -2.94 -22.20 12.42
C LEU A 225 -3.88 -20.99 12.48
N SER A 226 -3.81 -20.10 11.49
CA SER A 226 -4.78 -19.02 11.33
C SER A 226 -6.17 -19.60 11.05
N ARG A 227 -7.10 -19.34 11.97
CA ARG A 227 -8.50 -19.77 11.82
C ARG A 227 -9.18 -19.06 10.65
N VAL A 228 -8.92 -17.77 10.51
CA VAL A 228 -9.40 -16.94 9.42
C VAL A 228 -8.75 -17.40 8.11
N GLY A 229 -7.45 -17.61 8.09
CA GLY A 229 -6.73 -18.11 6.90
C GLY A 229 -7.30 -19.44 6.39
N LEU A 230 -7.57 -20.39 7.28
CA LEU A 230 -8.19 -21.67 6.91
C LEU A 230 -9.60 -21.52 6.34
N LEU A 231 -10.45 -20.71 6.99
CA LEU A 231 -11.79 -20.41 6.49
C LEU A 231 -11.74 -19.77 5.09
N LEU A 232 -10.81 -18.85 4.88
CA LEU A 232 -10.61 -18.20 3.59
C LEU A 232 -10.11 -19.17 2.52
N VAL A 233 -9.18 -20.08 2.85
CA VAL A 233 -8.71 -21.13 1.93
C VAL A 233 -9.87 -22.03 1.50
N VAL A 234 -10.70 -22.49 2.44
CA VAL A 234 -11.88 -23.29 2.09
C VAL A 234 -12.86 -22.49 1.23
N THR A 235 -13.11 -21.23 1.58
CA THR A 235 -13.96 -20.33 0.78
C THR A 235 -13.43 -20.16 -0.64
N LEU A 236 -12.10 -19.99 -0.81
CA LEU A 236 -11.43 -19.89 -2.09
C LEU A 236 -11.60 -21.17 -2.92
N LEU A 237 -11.37 -22.34 -2.32
CA LEU A 237 -11.51 -23.63 -3.01
C LEU A 237 -12.94 -23.85 -3.50
N LEU A 238 -13.95 -23.59 -2.64
CA LEU A 238 -15.36 -23.71 -3.01
C LEU A 238 -15.79 -22.67 -4.05
N GLY A 239 -15.32 -21.44 -3.91
CA GLY A 239 -15.55 -20.37 -4.87
C GLY A 239 -14.95 -20.69 -6.23
N LYS A 240 -13.70 -21.21 -6.29
CA LYS A 240 -13.07 -21.66 -7.54
C LYS A 240 -13.94 -22.73 -8.20
N VAL A 241 -14.29 -23.79 -7.48
CA VAL A 241 -15.15 -24.85 -8.00
C VAL A 241 -16.48 -24.30 -8.56
N TYR A 242 -17.11 -23.38 -7.84
CA TYR A 242 -18.35 -22.73 -8.28
C TYR A 242 -18.17 -21.99 -9.61
N VAL A 243 -17.14 -21.15 -9.71
CA VAL A 243 -16.82 -20.39 -10.93
C VAL A 243 -16.53 -21.35 -12.09
N MET A 244 -15.70 -22.35 -11.88
CA MET A 244 -15.37 -23.35 -12.91
C MET A 244 -16.63 -24.04 -13.44
N ARG A 245 -17.48 -24.58 -12.56
CA ARG A 245 -18.73 -25.22 -13.00
C ARG A 245 -19.65 -24.26 -13.75
N SER A 246 -19.74 -23.03 -13.28
CA SER A 246 -20.61 -22.03 -13.90
C SER A 246 -20.14 -21.62 -15.31
N LEU A 247 -18.83 -21.67 -15.55
CA LEU A 247 -18.21 -21.52 -16.88
C LEU A 247 -18.50 -22.74 -17.77
N SER A 248 -18.44 -23.97 -17.24
CA SER A 248 -18.75 -25.18 -18.02
C SER A 248 -20.18 -25.23 -18.53
N CYS A 249 -21.11 -24.65 -17.78
CA CYS A 249 -22.54 -24.74 -18.06
C CYS A 249 -23.11 -23.46 -18.71
N ASP A 250 -22.28 -22.47 -19.05
CA ASP A 250 -22.66 -21.14 -19.57
C ASP A 250 -23.81 -20.46 -18.80
N THR A 251 -23.87 -20.72 -17.48
CA THR A 251 -24.97 -20.26 -16.63
C THR A 251 -24.77 -18.83 -16.11
N LEU A 252 -23.59 -18.25 -16.31
CA LEU A 252 -23.22 -16.93 -15.82
C LEU A 252 -23.00 -15.94 -16.97
N GLU A 253 -23.60 -14.76 -16.87
CA GLU A 253 -23.23 -13.60 -17.70
C GLU A 253 -21.75 -13.24 -17.46
N PRO A 254 -20.98 -12.83 -18.49
CA PRO A 254 -19.55 -12.51 -18.37
C PRO A 254 -19.22 -11.53 -17.24
N ALA A 255 -20.05 -10.51 -17.01
CA ALA A 255 -19.86 -9.56 -15.92
C ALA A 255 -19.85 -10.24 -14.53
N MET A 256 -20.74 -11.21 -14.32
CA MET A 256 -20.80 -11.94 -13.06
C MET A 256 -19.64 -12.94 -12.92
N GLN A 257 -19.13 -13.49 -14.02
CA GLN A 257 -17.90 -14.30 -14.00
C GLN A 257 -16.73 -13.44 -13.49
N TRP A 258 -16.58 -12.22 -14.02
CA TRP A 258 -15.58 -11.25 -13.53
C TRP A 258 -15.77 -10.90 -12.06
N ALA A 259 -17.00 -10.65 -11.61
CA ALA A 259 -17.26 -10.36 -10.20
C ALA A 259 -16.70 -11.46 -9.28
N TRP A 260 -16.91 -12.72 -9.64
CA TRP A 260 -16.38 -13.84 -8.87
C TRP A 260 -14.86 -13.97 -8.99
N ILE A 261 -14.27 -13.80 -10.18
CA ILE A 261 -12.81 -13.83 -10.37
C ILE A 261 -12.14 -12.76 -9.51
N LEU A 262 -12.64 -11.52 -9.55
CA LEU A 262 -12.16 -10.42 -8.71
C LEU A 262 -12.26 -10.79 -7.21
N GLY A 263 -13.38 -11.41 -6.81
CA GLY A 263 -13.56 -11.92 -5.46
C GLY A 263 -12.55 -13.01 -5.07
N LEU A 264 -12.28 -13.98 -5.94
CA LEU A 264 -11.30 -15.05 -5.68
C LEU A 264 -9.88 -14.50 -5.58
N VAL A 265 -9.47 -13.58 -6.46
CA VAL A 265 -8.16 -12.92 -6.37
C VAL A 265 -8.03 -12.12 -5.08
N ALA A 266 -9.09 -11.39 -4.69
CA ALA A 266 -9.10 -10.68 -3.42
C ALA A 266 -9.03 -11.61 -2.20
N LEU A 267 -9.61 -12.82 -2.27
CA LEU A 267 -9.47 -13.84 -1.22
C LEU A 267 -8.03 -14.35 -1.11
N VAL A 268 -7.33 -14.56 -2.23
CA VAL A 268 -5.90 -14.94 -2.22
C VAL A 268 -5.07 -13.89 -1.45
N PHE A 269 -5.32 -12.60 -1.69
CA PHE A 269 -4.65 -11.52 -0.95
C PHE A 269 -5.02 -11.40 0.51
N GLN A 270 -6.18 -11.90 0.90
CA GLN A 270 -6.51 -12.03 2.32
C GLN A 270 -5.83 -13.23 2.97
N ILE A 271 -5.63 -14.33 2.22
CA ILE A 271 -5.02 -15.56 2.71
C ILE A 271 -3.52 -15.38 2.96
N ILE A 272 -2.79 -14.75 2.04
CA ILE A 272 -1.33 -14.60 2.13
C ILE A 272 -0.89 -14.03 3.50
N PRO A 273 -1.37 -12.87 3.98
CA PRO A 273 -0.93 -12.27 5.24
C PRO A 273 -1.41 -13.01 6.50
N GLU A 274 -2.21 -14.07 6.35
CA GLU A 274 -2.58 -14.97 7.46
C GLU A 274 -1.56 -16.07 7.69
N PHE A 275 -0.71 -16.36 6.70
CA PHE A 275 0.29 -17.43 6.77
C PHE A 275 1.72 -16.95 6.54
N PHE A 276 1.88 -15.92 5.70
CA PHE A 276 3.17 -15.42 5.25
C PHE A 276 3.26 -13.90 5.41
N TYR A 277 4.47 -13.40 5.63
CA TYR A 277 4.77 -11.98 5.49
C TYR A 277 6.11 -11.79 4.82
N LEU A 278 6.30 -10.64 4.18
CA LEU A 278 7.61 -10.18 3.76
C LEU A 278 8.25 -9.43 4.93
N ASP A 279 9.38 -9.94 5.40
CA ASP A 279 10.19 -9.34 6.45
C ASP A 279 10.85 -8.07 5.89
N ASP A 280 10.46 -6.94 6.47
CA ASP A 280 10.86 -5.62 6.03
C ASP A 280 11.50 -4.82 7.18
N PRO A 281 12.18 -3.70 6.88
CA PRO A 281 12.90 -2.92 7.91
C PRO A 281 12.04 -2.38 9.06
N ILE A 282 10.71 -2.38 8.96
CA ILE A 282 9.80 -1.99 10.05
C ILE A 282 9.63 -3.15 11.04
N GLY A 283 9.58 -4.39 10.53
CA GLY A 283 9.47 -5.61 11.33
C GLY A 283 10.80 -6.14 11.90
N SER A 284 11.93 -5.75 11.31
CA SER A 284 13.28 -6.22 11.69
C SER A 284 13.93 -5.45 12.85
N MET A 285 13.19 -4.56 13.52
CA MET A 285 13.66 -3.99 14.78
C MET A 285 13.63 -5.10 15.84
N ASP A 286 14.79 -5.47 16.40
CA ASP A 286 14.98 -6.40 17.53
C ASP A 286 14.36 -5.84 18.84
N SER A 287 13.08 -5.54 18.80
CA SER A 287 12.26 -5.01 19.88
C SER A 287 10.93 -5.75 19.89
N PRO A 288 10.28 -5.91 21.06
CA PRO A 288 8.95 -6.51 21.14
C PRO A 288 7.91 -5.81 20.23
N GLU A 289 8.08 -4.51 20.02
CA GLU A 289 7.24 -3.68 19.14
C GLU A 289 7.50 -3.97 17.66
N GLY A 290 8.76 -4.11 17.25
CA GLY A 290 9.13 -4.51 15.88
C GLY A 290 8.62 -5.90 15.52
N LEU A 291 8.77 -6.86 16.42
CA LEU A 291 8.22 -8.22 16.26
C LEU A 291 6.70 -8.21 16.04
N ALA A 292 5.98 -7.30 16.69
CA ALA A 292 4.53 -7.15 16.51
C ALA A 292 4.14 -6.54 15.15
N LEU A 293 5.07 -5.88 14.46
CA LEU A 293 4.87 -5.18 13.19
C LEU A 293 5.37 -5.97 11.97
N GLN A 294 5.84 -7.20 12.13
CA GLN A 294 6.42 -8.02 11.05
C GLN A 294 5.53 -8.17 9.81
N ARG A 295 4.21 -8.30 9.99
CA ARG A 295 3.26 -8.40 8.85
C ARG A 295 2.62 -7.08 8.43
N TYR A 296 3.06 -5.96 9.01
CA TYR A 296 2.44 -4.64 8.85
C TYR A 296 2.30 -4.23 7.38
N ASN A 297 3.40 -4.18 6.63
CA ASN A 297 3.33 -3.78 5.22
C ASN A 297 2.72 -4.88 4.35
N THR A 298 2.90 -6.17 4.68
CA THR A 298 2.30 -7.26 3.88
C THR A 298 0.77 -7.17 3.91
N VAL A 299 0.18 -7.02 5.11
CA VAL A 299 -1.27 -6.79 5.25
C VAL A 299 -1.67 -5.56 4.47
N PHE A 300 -0.98 -4.42 4.69
CA PHE A 300 -1.31 -3.17 4.04
C PHE A 300 -1.28 -3.25 2.50
N LYS A 301 -0.17 -3.77 1.94
CA LYS A 301 0.08 -3.81 0.50
C LYS A 301 -0.85 -4.76 -0.25
N LEU A 302 -1.31 -5.83 0.39
CA LEU A 302 -2.24 -6.81 -0.20
C LEU A 302 -3.69 -6.44 0.03
N TYR A 303 -4.03 -5.88 1.20
CA TYR A 303 -5.41 -5.51 1.52
C TYR A 303 -5.88 -4.32 0.70
N TYR A 304 -4.98 -3.39 0.36
CA TYR A 304 -5.34 -2.19 -0.39
C TYR A 304 -5.96 -2.50 -1.77
N PRO A 305 -5.29 -3.22 -2.68
CA PRO A 305 -5.90 -3.61 -3.96
C PRO A 305 -7.10 -4.55 -3.76
N ALA A 306 -7.06 -5.47 -2.79
CA ALA A 306 -8.16 -6.40 -2.51
C ALA A 306 -9.47 -5.67 -2.16
N TRP A 307 -9.39 -4.53 -1.45
CA TRP A 307 -10.53 -3.66 -1.16
C TRP A 307 -11.20 -3.16 -2.45
N GLY A 308 -10.41 -2.68 -3.42
CA GLY A 308 -10.92 -2.24 -4.72
C GLY A 308 -11.55 -3.35 -5.55
N LEU A 309 -10.89 -4.52 -5.59
CA LEU A 309 -11.39 -5.69 -6.29
C LEU A 309 -12.74 -6.14 -5.73
N LEU A 310 -12.88 -6.20 -4.39
CA LEU A 310 -14.14 -6.56 -3.74
C LEU A 310 -15.22 -5.50 -3.92
N ALA A 311 -14.88 -4.21 -3.89
CA ALA A 311 -15.84 -3.15 -4.16
C ALA A 311 -16.43 -3.29 -5.57
N LEU A 312 -15.59 -3.54 -6.58
CA LEU A 312 -16.04 -3.78 -7.95
C LEU A 312 -16.84 -5.08 -8.07
N ALA A 313 -16.36 -6.16 -7.45
CA ALA A 313 -17.06 -7.45 -7.40
C ALA A 313 -18.45 -7.31 -6.81
N VAL A 314 -18.60 -6.63 -5.66
CA VAL A 314 -19.88 -6.38 -5.01
C VAL A 314 -20.80 -5.53 -5.88
N ALA A 315 -20.29 -4.46 -6.49
CA ALA A 315 -21.08 -3.61 -7.36
C ALA A 315 -21.69 -4.40 -8.53
N ILE A 316 -20.90 -5.27 -9.16
CA ILE A 316 -21.37 -6.13 -10.25
C ILE A 316 -22.29 -7.24 -9.73
N ALA A 317 -21.93 -7.90 -8.64
CA ALA A 317 -22.70 -9.02 -8.08
C ALA A 317 -24.09 -8.59 -7.60
N CYS A 318 -24.20 -7.39 -7.03
CA CYS A 318 -25.45 -6.85 -6.52
C CYS A 318 -26.35 -6.26 -7.61
N ARG A 319 -25.85 -6.02 -8.83
CA ARG A 319 -26.65 -5.52 -9.98
C ARG A 319 -27.96 -6.29 -10.14
N ASN A 320 -27.91 -7.61 -10.04
CA ASN A 320 -29.08 -8.47 -10.24
C ASN A 320 -30.10 -8.34 -9.12
N VAL A 321 -29.69 -7.97 -7.90
CA VAL A 321 -30.61 -7.66 -6.80
C VAL A 321 -31.40 -6.40 -7.15
N PHE A 322 -30.74 -5.35 -7.62
CA PHE A 322 -31.38 -4.11 -8.06
C PHE A 322 -32.26 -4.26 -9.31
N GLN A 323 -31.91 -5.19 -10.20
CA GLN A 323 -32.65 -5.43 -11.44
C GLN A 323 -33.77 -6.47 -11.31
N SER A 324 -33.84 -7.19 -10.19
CA SER A 324 -34.88 -8.20 -9.97
C SER A 324 -36.25 -7.55 -9.76
N LYS A 325 -37.12 -7.62 -10.78
CA LYS A 325 -38.54 -7.27 -10.67
C LYS A 325 -39.29 -8.47 -10.11
N VAL A 326 -39.97 -8.29 -8.98
CA VAL A 326 -40.92 -9.30 -8.46
C VAL A 326 -42.21 -9.17 -9.26
N SER A 327 -42.62 -10.23 -9.97
CA SER A 327 -43.90 -10.25 -10.67
C SER A 327 -45.03 -10.46 -9.66
N ALA A 328 -46.14 -9.71 -9.81
CA ALA A 328 -47.33 -9.85 -8.96
C ALA A 328 -47.95 -11.26 -9.03
N SER A 329 -47.69 -12.01 -10.09
CA SER A 329 -48.15 -13.40 -10.28
C SER A 329 -47.48 -14.42 -9.37
N ASP A 330 -46.29 -14.11 -8.83
CA ASP A 330 -45.50 -15.04 -8.01
C ASP A 330 -45.96 -15.04 -6.53
N ALA A 331 -46.86 -14.14 -6.12
CA ALA A 331 -47.22 -13.92 -4.72
C ALA A 331 -48.03 -15.07 -4.06
N PHE A 332 -48.62 -15.99 -4.85
CA PHE A 332 -49.59 -16.96 -4.35
C PHE A 332 -49.01 -18.32 -3.91
N ASN A 333 -47.72 -18.60 -4.12
CA ASN A 333 -47.08 -19.86 -3.72
C ASN A 333 -46.21 -19.67 -2.46
N ALA A 334 -46.25 -20.57 -1.46
CA ALA A 334 -45.47 -20.40 -0.22
C ALA A 334 -43.94 -20.39 -0.45
N LYS A 335 -43.44 -21.18 -1.42
CA LYS A 335 -42.04 -21.08 -1.91
C LYS A 335 -41.78 -19.77 -2.64
N ALA A 336 -42.78 -19.23 -3.34
CA ALA A 336 -42.67 -17.99 -4.09
C ALA A 336 -42.80 -16.72 -3.21
N ARG A 337 -43.37 -16.83 -2.00
CA ARG A 337 -43.39 -15.76 -0.98
C ARG A 337 -42.01 -15.43 -0.42
N CYS A 338 -41.18 -16.45 -0.12
CA CYS A 338 -39.78 -16.21 0.25
C CYS A 338 -38.98 -15.58 -0.92
N PHE A 339 -39.29 -15.97 -2.16
CA PHE A 339 -38.75 -15.37 -3.38
C PHE A 339 -39.16 -13.91 -3.59
N SER A 340 -40.40 -13.56 -3.24
CA SER A 340 -40.93 -12.19 -3.37
C SER A 340 -40.33 -11.24 -2.34
N PHE A 341 -39.90 -11.74 -1.18
CA PHE A 341 -39.35 -10.90 -0.10
C PHE A 341 -37.83 -10.73 -0.19
N TRP A 342 -37.11 -11.70 -0.76
CA TRP A 342 -35.64 -11.65 -0.83
C TRP A 342 -35.09 -10.41 -1.56
N PRO A 343 -35.58 -9.99 -2.74
CA PRO A 343 -35.12 -8.76 -3.40
C PRO A 343 -35.28 -7.52 -2.52
N SER A 344 -36.44 -7.36 -1.87
CA SER A 344 -36.73 -6.21 -1.01
C SER A 344 -35.89 -6.23 0.27
N ALA A 345 -35.77 -7.38 0.92
CA ALA A 345 -34.93 -7.54 2.11
C ALA A 345 -33.45 -7.34 1.80
N SER A 346 -32.98 -7.87 0.67
CA SER A 346 -31.61 -7.70 0.17
C SER A 346 -31.33 -6.24 -0.19
N LEU A 347 -32.27 -5.56 -0.84
CA LEU A 347 -32.15 -4.14 -1.14
C LEU A 347 -32.06 -3.31 0.14
N VAL A 348 -32.93 -3.57 1.11
CA VAL A 348 -32.88 -2.90 2.43
C VAL A 348 -31.55 -3.18 3.13
N ALA A 349 -31.08 -4.43 3.14
CA ALA A 349 -29.79 -4.78 3.73
C ALA A 349 -28.62 -4.10 3.03
N LEU A 350 -28.60 -4.07 1.69
CA LEU A 350 -27.58 -3.38 0.89
C LEU A 350 -27.62 -1.87 1.11
N LEU A 351 -28.82 -1.26 1.20
CA LEU A 351 -28.98 0.16 1.53
C LEU A 351 -28.42 0.45 2.93
N TRP A 352 -28.72 -0.38 3.92
CA TRP A 352 -28.15 -0.27 5.26
C TRP A 352 -26.63 -0.39 5.25
N LEU A 353 -26.08 -1.34 4.51
CA LEU A 353 -24.63 -1.49 4.33
C LEU A 353 -24.00 -0.25 3.68
N MET A 354 -24.64 0.33 2.66
CA MET A 354 -24.19 1.57 2.03
C MET A 354 -24.25 2.76 2.98
N ILE A 355 -25.32 2.88 3.79
CA ILE A 355 -25.43 3.93 4.81
C ILE A 355 -24.34 3.74 5.87
N ALA A 356 -24.18 2.52 6.41
CA ALA A 356 -23.14 2.21 7.39
C ALA A 356 -21.74 2.48 6.86
N GLY A 357 -21.45 2.09 5.60
CA GLY A 357 -20.19 2.39 4.94
C GLY A 357 -19.99 3.89 4.65
N GLY A 358 -21.06 4.60 4.28
CA GLY A 358 -21.03 6.05 4.01
C GLY A 358 -20.86 6.91 5.26
N LEU A 359 -21.20 6.40 6.45
CA LEU A 359 -20.92 7.05 7.72
C LEU A 359 -19.42 7.00 8.08
N TYR A 360 -18.68 6.00 7.60
CA TYR A 360 -17.28 5.79 7.97
C TYR A 360 -16.38 6.99 7.61
N PRO A 361 -16.39 7.57 6.39
CA PRO A 361 -15.59 8.76 6.10
C PRO A 361 -15.89 9.94 7.04
N ALA A 362 -17.16 10.20 7.36
CA ALA A 362 -17.53 11.31 8.23
C ALA A 362 -17.10 11.07 9.69
N LEU A 363 -17.41 9.90 10.24
CA LEU A 363 -17.05 9.53 11.61
C LEU A 363 -15.55 9.32 11.78
N GLY A 364 -14.87 8.82 10.75
CA GLY A 364 -13.42 8.64 10.71
C GLY A 364 -12.68 9.97 10.80
N ILE A 365 -13.11 10.98 10.04
CA ILE A 365 -12.56 12.36 10.14
C ILE A 365 -12.78 12.91 11.55
N ALA A 366 -14.02 12.84 12.06
CA ALA A 366 -14.34 13.35 13.40
C ALA A 366 -13.51 12.68 14.50
N ASN A 367 -13.40 11.35 14.46
CA ASN A 367 -12.59 10.59 15.42
C ASN A 367 -11.10 10.92 15.29
N ARG A 368 -10.58 11.11 14.07
CA ARG A 368 -9.18 11.49 13.85
C ARG A 368 -8.89 12.87 14.41
N LEU A 369 -9.77 13.84 14.18
CA LEU A 369 -9.64 15.20 14.73
C LEU A 369 -9.67 15.19 16.26
N ALA A 370 -10.60 14.45 16.87
CA ALA A 370 -10.65 14.29 18.33
C ALA A 370 -9.36 13.67 18.87
N THR A 371 -8.92 12.54 18.28
CA THR A 371 -7.69 11.85 18.68
C THR A 371 -6.45 12.75 18.51
N SER A 372 -6.38 13.54 17.43
CA SER A 372 -5.31 14.50 17.21
C SER A 372 -5.33 15.61 18.26
N ALA A 373 -6.51 16.10 18.65
CA ALA A 373 -6.65 17.11 19.70
C ALA A 373 -6.19 16.57 21.07
N ASP A 374 -6.58 15.36 21.43
CA ASP A 374 -6.17 14.72 22.69
C ASP A 374 -4.65 14.56 22.75
N ARG A 375 -4.04 14.01 21.69
CA ARG A 375 -2.57 13.87 21.62
C ARG A 375 -1.85 15.22 21.67
N ALA A 376 -2.46 16.27 21.11
CA ALA A 376 -1.90 17.60 21.14
C ALA A 376 -1.93 18.21 22.55
N GLN A 377 -2.96 17.89 23.35
CA GLN A 377 -3.01 18.25 24.77
C GLN A 377 -1.96 17.49 25.58
N ASP A 378 -1.85 16.18 25.39
CA ASP A 378 -0.85 15.33 26.06
C ASP A 378 0.58 15.82 25.75
N TRP A 379 0.85 16.14 24.48
CA TRP A 379 2.13 16.71 24.07
C TRP A 379 2.38 18.08 24.70
N ALA A 380 1.40 18.98 24.73
CA ALA A 380 1.57 20.29 25.36
C ALA A 380 1.86 20.17 26.88
N ALA A 381 1.24 19.19 27.55
CA ALA A 381 1.48 18.91 28.96
C ALA A 381 2.90 18.36 29.23
N ALA A 382 3.50 17.65 28.26
CA ALA A 382 4.83 17.05 28.40
C ALA A 382 6.00 18.04 28.25
N GLN A 383 5.75 19.31 27.90
CA GLN A 383 6.78 20.34 27.59
C GLN A 383 7.92 19.86 26.67
N PRO A 384 7.59 19.29 25.50
CA PRO A 384 8.55 18.69 24.58
C PRO A 384 9.44 19.74 23.91
N THR A 385 10.66 19.30 23.64
CA THR A 385 11.72 20.01 22.90
C THR A 385 11.45 19.96 21.39
N LYS A 386 12.11 20.83 20.60
CA LYS A 386 11.97 20.79 19.12
C LYS A 386 12.59 19.54 18.48
N THR A 387 13.34 18.77 19.27
CA THR A 387 13.93 17.49 18.92
C THR A 387 13.04 16.29 19.21
N ASP A 388 11.96 16.46 19.97
CA ASP A 388 11.04 15.36 20.27
C ASP A 388 10.26 14.98 19.02
N ASN A 389 10.18 13.68 18.77
CA ASN A 389 9.31 13.15 17.73
C ASN A 389 7.88 13.61 18.05
N HIS A 390 7.16 14.02 17.00
CA HIS A 390 5.72 14.29 16.93
C HIS A 390 5.29 15.76 16.82
N PHE A 391 4.67 16.08 15.68
CA PHE A 391 3.85 17.28 15.46
C PHE A 391 2.37 16.92 15.71
N PHE A 392 1.74 17.55 16.70
CA PHE A 392 0.33 17.28 17.01
C PHE A 392 -0.63 18.43 16.70
N TYR A 393 -0.12 19.61 16.35
CA TYR A 393 -0.91 20.76 15.92
C TYR A 393 -0.71 20.99 14.42
N GLY A 394 -1.76 20.71 13.63
CA GLY A 394 -1.75 20.89 12.18
C GLY A 394 -2.63 22.04 11.72
N THR A 395 -2.33 22.58 10.54
CA THR A 395 -3.26 23.45 9.81
C THR A 395 -3.44 22.89 8.41
N LEU A 396 -4.50 23.28 7.70
CA LEU A 396 -4.67 22.93 6.27
C LEU A 396 -3.59 23.57 5.38
N ASN A 397 -2.89 24.59 5.88
CA ASN A 397 -1.70 25.12 5.22
C ASN A 397 -0.47 24.31 5.66
N ALA A 398 0.17 23.63 4.71
CA ALA A 398 1.32 22.76 4.95
C ALA A 398 2.48 23.44 5.69
N LEU A 399 2.64 24.76 5.54
CA LEU A 399 3.66 25.55 6.26
C LEU A 399 3.07 26.37 7.41
N GLY A 400 1.75 26.52 7.46
CA GLY A 400 1.06 27.35 8.44
C GLY A 400 1.29 26.90 9.88
N PHE A 401 1.54 25.60 10.10
CA PHE A 401 1.81 25.07 11.44
C PHE A 401 3.04 25.74 12.07
N MET A 402 4.09 26.10 11.31
CA MET A 402 5.30 26.73 11.85
C MET A 402 5.05 28.11 12.46
N ARG A 403 3.92 28.75 12.14
CA ARG A 403 3.47 30.01 12.75
C ARG A 403 2.77 29.81 14.09
N LEU A 404 2.37 28.58 14.42
CA LEU A 404 1.70 28.31 15.68
C LEU A 404 2.69 28.49 16.84
N PRO A 405 2.30 29.20 17.93
CA PRO A 405 3.19 29.51 19.04
C PRO A 405 3.88 28.28 19.64
N GLN A 406 3.23 27.12 19.59
CA GLN A 406 3.72 25.84 20.09
C GLN A 406 5.05 25.40 19.45
N TYR A 407 5.28 25.76 18.19
CA TYR A 407 6.49 25.34 17.46
C TYR A 407 7.63 26.35 17.52
N GLN A 408 7.34 27.61 17.84
CA GLN A 408 8.32 28.69 17.88
C GLN A 408 9.24 28.71 16.64
N ALA A 409 8.64 28.53 15.45
CA ALA A 409 9.36 28.33 14.18
C ALA A 409 9.00 29.40 13.13
N GLY A 410 8.38 30.52 13.54
CA GLY A 410 8.00 31.61 12.63
C GLY A 410 9.21 32.19 11.88
N ASP A 411 10.29 32.49 12.60
CA ASP A 411 11.54 33.01 12.02
C ASP A 411 12.20 32.01 11.06
N ASP A 412 12.13 30.70 11.37
CA ASP A 412 12.65 29.64 10.51
C ASP A 412 11.87 29.60 9.17
N LEU A 413 10.54 29.73 9.24
CA LEU A 413 9.68 29.77 8.04
C LEU A 413 9.98 31.00 7.17
N ASP A 414 10.11 32.18 7.77
CA ASP A 414 10.41 33.41 7.04
C ASP A 414 11.77 33.34 6.35
N LEU A 415 12.79 32.82 7.03
CA LEU A 415 14.11 32.61 6.43
C LEU A 415 14.04 31.58 5.29
N ALA A 416 13.33 30.46 5.48
CA ALA A 416 13.18 29.43 4.46
C ALA A 416 12.47 29.95 3.19
N LEU A 417 11.40 30.74 3.35
CA LEU A 417 10.70 31.37 2.22
C LEU A 417 11.62 32.37 1.49
N TRP A 418 12.37 33.18 2.23
CA TRP A 418 13.37 34.05 1.63
C TRP A 418 14.44 33.25 0.87
N MET A 419 14.95 32.16 1.44
CA MET A 419 15.94 31.30 0.81
C MET A 419 15.42 30.71 -0.51
N ARG A 420 14.20 30.19 -0.52
CA ARG A 420 13.55 29.63 -1.72
C ARG A 420 13.48 30.65 -2.86
N ASP A 421 13.13 31.88 -2.52
CA ASP A 421 12.90 32.93 -3.51
C ASP A 421 14.23 33.54 -4.01
N ASN A 422 15.26 33.60 -3.16
CA ASN A 422 16.50 34.37 -3.42
C ASN A 422 17.76 33.53 -3.70
N LEU A 423 17.89 32.33 -3.13
CA LEU A 423 19.06 31.48 -3.39
C LEU A 423 18.88 30.77 -4.73
N LYS A 424 19.87 30.93 -5.62
CA LYS A 424 19.89 30.34 -6.97
C LYS A 424 21.22 29.62 -7.22
N GLY A 425 21.19 28.66 -8.14
CA GLY A 425 22.33 27.81 -8.49
C GLY A 425 22.37 26.50 -7.71
N SER A 426 23.40 25.69 -7.98
CA SER A 426 23.65 24.44 -7.26
C SER A 426 24.39 24.71 -5.95
N GLY A 427 24.16 23.82 -4.97
CA GLY A 427 24.83 23.83 -3.68
C GLY A 427 24.12 22.94 -2.67
N VAL A 428 24.83 22.54 -1.62
CA VAL A 428 24.27 21.78 -0.50
C VAL A 428 24.02 22.70 0.69
N LEU A 429 22.88 22.54 1.33
CA LEU A 429 22.49 23.20 2.57
C LEU A 429 22.90 22.35 3.78
N ALA A 430 23.63 22.95 4.71
CA ALA A 430 23.78 22.43 6.06
C ALA A 430 22.65 22.98 6.96
N GLU A 431 21.91 22.07 7.58
CA GLU A 431 20.92 22.30 8.63
C GLU A 431 20.98 21.11 9.61
N ALA A 432 20.35 21.19 10.78
CA ALA A 432 20.34 20.07 11.72
C ALA A 432 19.63 18.84 11.11
N SER A 433 20.35 17.71 11.03
CA SER A 433 19.81 16.38 10.70
C SER A 433 19.23 15.69 11.94
N GLY A 434 18.47 14.62 11.80
CA GLY A 434 18.06 13.86 12.98
C GLY A 434 16.93 12.89 12.76
N ALA A 435 16.19 12.65 13.85
CA ALA A 435 14.99 11.83 13.85
C ALA A 435 13.96 12.34 12.84
N SER A 436 13.07 11.44 12.44
CA SER A 436 12.00 11.75 11.49
C SER A 436 10.79 12.31 12.19
N TYR A 437 9.95 13.05 11.47
CA TYR A 437 8.75 13.66 12.05
C TYR A 437 9.05 14.69 13.17
N CYS A 438 10.20 15.38 13.07
CA CYS A 438 10.54 16.57 13.84
C CYS A 438 11.06 17.69 12.91
N MET A 439 11.50 18.84 13.45
CA MET A 439 11.86 20.04 12.67
C MET A 439 13.21 19.95 11.92
N THR A 440 13.84 18.79 11.92
CA THR A 440 15.04 18.52 11.11
C THR A 440 14.67 18.54 9.62
N ALA A 441 15.63 18.90 8.76
CA ALA A 441 15.45 18.98 7.31
C ALA A 441 14.37 19.99 6.80
N ARG A 442 13.87 20.89 7.66
CA ARG A 442 12.79 21.85 7.33
C ARG A 442 13.17 22.81 6.22
N TYR A 443 14.42 23.28 6.17
CA TYR A 443 14.82 24.29 5.19
C TYR A 443 14.96 23.67 3.80
N SER A 444 15.59 22.50 3.68
CA SER A 444 15.64 21.77 2.41
C SER A 444 14.26 21.36 1.92
N ALA A 445 13.37 20.91 2.81
CA ALA A 445 11.99 20.56 2.45
C ALA A 445 11.19 21.77 1.89
N ILE A 446 11.37 22.97 2.45
CA ILE A 446 10.66 24.19 2.02
C ILE A 446 11.28 24.80 0.76
N THR A 447 12.61 24.75 0.64
CA THR A 447 13.35 25.45 -0.42
C THR A 447 13.57 24.61 -1.68
N GLY A 448 13.57 23.28 -1.55
CA GLY A 448 14.02 22.36 -2.59
C GLY A 448 15.54 22.32 -2.78
N ILE A 449 16.31 23.00 -1.93
CA ILE A 449 17.78 22.95 -1.95
C ILE A 449 18.22 21.63 -1.32
N PRO A 450 19.10 20.83 -1.97
CA PRO A 450 19.61 19.60 -1.39
C PRO A 450 20.29 19.84 -0.04
N CYS A 451 19.94 19.09 1.00
CA CYS A 451 20.64 19.15 2.28
C CYS A 451 21.78 18.13 2.39
N ALA A 452 22.72 18.39 3.30
CA ALA A 452 23.82 17.48 3.61
C ALA A 452 23.28 16.14 4.15
N LEU A 453 22.31 16.19 5.06
CA LEU A 453 21.63 15.02 5.60
C LEU A 453 20.24 15.41 6.13
N GLY A 454 19.20 14.73 5.64
CA GLY A 454 17.82 14.93 6.05
C GLY A 454 17.43 14.08 7.27
N TRP A 455 16.27 13.43 7.18
CA TRP A 455 15.80 12.50 8.21
C TRP A 455 16.58 11.19 8.16
N GLU A 456 17.35 10.96 9.22
CA GLU A 456 18.38 9.94 9.31
C GLU A 456 17.86 8.51 9.03
N SER A 457 16.77 8.13 9.70
CA SER A 457 16.16 6.81 9.52
C SER A 457 15.46 6.66 8.17
N HIS A 458 14.86 7.71 7.61
CA HIS A 458 14.26 7.65 6.27
C HIS A 458 15.33 7.54 5.19
N GLU A 459 16.42 8.30 5.31
CA GLU A 459 17.56 8.21 4.40
C GLU A 459 18.16 6.79 4.40
N ALA A 460 18.25 6.16 5.59
CA ALA A 460 18.68 4.78 5.74
C ALA A 460 17.68 3.76 5.15
N GLN A 461 16.37 3.95 5.36
CA GLN A 461 15.32 3.09 4.77
C GLN A 461 15.38 3.12 3.23
N TRP A 462 15.56 4.30 2.64
CA TRP A 462 15.63 4.47 1.19
C TRP A 462 16.97 4.08 0.58
N ARG A 463 18.04 3.83 1.34
CA ARG A 463 19.37 3.54 0.75
C ARG A 463 20.02 2.27 1.29
N GLY A 464 19.40 1.62 2.28
CA GLY A 464 19.78 0.33 2.84
C GLY A 464 20.87 0.42 3.93
N LYS A 465 21.07 -0.71 4.64
CA LYS A 465 22.03 -0.83 5.76
C LYS A 465 23.50 -0.56 5.36
N PHE A 466 23.87 -0.80 4.10
CA PHE A 466 25.22 -0.48 3.59
C PHE A 466 25.45 1.03 3.44
N PHE A 467 24.39 1.81 3.17
CA PHE A 467 24.46 3.27 3.20
C PHE A 467 24.61 3.79 4.64
N SER A 468 24.05 3.07 5.63
CA SER A 468 23.83 3.56 6.99
C SER A 468 25.03 3.50 7.94
N GLN A 469 26.08 2.72 7.68
CA GLN A 469 27.19 2.61 8.65
C GLN A 469 28.44 3.39 8.28
N GLU A 470 28.91 3.38 7.04
CA GLU A 470 30.18 4.05 6.69
C GLU A 470 29.99 5.43 6.05
N ILE A 471 28.99 5.60 5.18
CA ILE A 471 28.76 6.86 4.45
C ILE A 471 27.88 7.80 5.28
N TYR A 472 26.85 7.27 5.92
CA TYR A 472 25.99 8.01 6.83
C TYR A 472 26.75 8.52 8.08
N SER A 473 27.63 7.70 8.68
CA SER A 473 28.45 8.13 9.83
C SER A 473 29.40 9.27 9.45
N LYS A 474 29.97 9.27 8.24
CA LYS A 474 30.76 10.40 7.72
C LYS A 474 29.95 11.69 7.68
N ARG A 475 28.73 11.67 7.11
CA ARG A 475 27.88 12.87 7.04
C ARG A 475 27.42 13.38 8.40
N VAL A 476 27.02 12.49 9.31
CA VAL A 476 26.66 12.86 10.69
C VAL A 476 27.87 13.45 11.41
N THR A 477 29.04 12.83 11.29
CA THR A 477 30.27 13.28 11.95
C THR A 477 30.70 14.64 11.40
N ALA A 478 30.69 14.82 10.08
CA ALA A 478 31.01 16.09 9.44
C ALA A 478 30.01 17.19 9.83
N LEU A 479 28.71 16.90 9.90
CA LEU A 479 27.70 17.86 10.39
C LEU A 479 27.92 18.24 11.86
N LYS A 480 28.21 17.26 12.73
CA LYS A 480 28.58 17.55 14.12
C LYS A 480 29.83 18.41 14.20
N GLN A 481 30.88 18.08 13.45
CA GLN A 481 32.10 18.89 13.38
C GLN A 481 31.80 20.31 12.91
N LEU A 482 30.94 20.48 11.90
CA LEU A 482 30.53 21.79 11.40
C LEU A 482 29.81 22.63 12.46
N TYR A 483 28.92 22.04 13.27
CA TYR A 483 28.14 22.80 14.26
C TYR A 483 28.82 22.91 15.64
N GLU A 484 29.54 21.90 16.09
CA GLU A 484 30.10 21.79 17.46
C GLU A 484 31.55 22.28 17.57
N SER A 485 32.38 22.13 16.53
CA SER A 485 33.80 22.50 16.62
C SER A 485 34.00 24.00 16.78
N GLU A 486 34.95 24.41 17.61
CA GLU A 486 35.39 25.81 17.73
C GLU A 486 36.52 26.16 16.74
N ASP A 487 37.11 25.16 16.08
CA ASP A 487 38.16 25.35 15.08
C ASP A 487 37.57 25.61 13.69
N LEU A 488 37.85 26.80 13.15
CA LEU A 488 37.41 27.22 11.83
C LEU A 488 37.96 26.31 10.72
N SER A 489 39.16 25.75 10.89
CA SER A 489 39.76 24.84 9.91
C SER A 489 38.99 23.52 9.82
N ALA A 490 38.64 22.95 10.98
CA ALA A 490 37.78 21.77 11.08
C ALA A 490 36.39 22.02 10.47
N LYS A 491 35.78 23.18 10.72
CA LYS A 491 34.48 23.53 10.08
C LYS A 491 34.58 23.64 8.56
N ARG A 492 35.62 24.30 8.03
CA ARG A 492 35.86 24.39 6.57
C ARG A 492 36.10 23.02 5.94
N ALA A 493 36.80 22.13 6.64
CA ALA A 493 36.99 20.74 6.19
C ALA A 493 35.65 20.00 6.09
N ALA A 494 34.78 20.13 7.09
CA ALA A 494 33.43 19.56 7.06
C ALA A 494 32.57 20.14 5.92
N CYS A 495 32.64 21.46 5.66
CA CYS A 495 31.94 22.06 4.52
C CYS A 495 32.39 21.45 3.18
N ARG A 496 33.70 21.26 2.98
CA ARG A 496 34.24 20.64 1.76
C ARG A 496 33.82 19.18 1.62
N GLU A 497 33.90 18.41 2.71
CA GLU A 497 33.49 17.00 2.71
C GLU A 497 32.01 16.83 2.34
N LEU A 498 31.15 17.74 2.80
CA LEU A 498 29.72 17.72 2.55
C LEU A 498 29.29 18.48 1.28
N GLY A 499 30.20 19.18 0.59
CA GLY A 499 29.88 20.07 -0.53
C GLY A 499 28.95 21.24 -0.12
N VAL A 500 29.02 21.67 1.13
CA VAL A 500 28.13 22.68 1.72
C VAL A 500 28.48 24.06 1.19
N ARG A 501 27.46 24.71 0.62
CA ARG A 501 27.52 26.10 0.17
C ARG A 501 26.83 27.05 1.14
N TRP A 502 25.75 26.61 1.77
CA TRP A 502 24.97 27.40 2.71
C TRP A 502 24.86 26.70 4.05
N VAL A 503 25.09 27.43 5.14
CA VAL A 503 24.92 26.94 6.51
C VAL A 503 23.81 27.74 7.17
N VAL A 504 22.82 27.08 7.76
CA VAL A 504 21.74 27.74 8.49
C VAL A 504 21.94 27.62 10.01
N LEU A 505 21.69 28.72 10.70
CA LEU A 505 21.65 28.83 12.14
C LEU A 505 20.22 29.18 12.56
N GLY A 506 19.34 28.19 12.67
CA GLY A 506 17.95 28.37 13.07
C GLY A 506 17.70 28.13 14.56
N GLY A 507 16.42 28.12 14.94
CA GLY A 507 16.03 27.83 16.33
C GLY A 507 16.46 26.43 16.80
N LEU A 508 16.30 25.42 15.94
CA LEU A 508 16.66 24.03 16.24
C LEU A 508 18.17 23.84 16.41
N GLU A 509 18.98 24.48 15.55
CA GLU A 509 20.44 24.38 15.62
C GLU A 509 20.96 24.98 16.94
N ARG A 510 20.34 26.08 17.41
CA ARG A 510 20.69 26.74 18.69
C ARG A 510 20.26 25.97 19.93
N GLU A 511 19.21 25.17 19.82
CA GLU A 511 18.75 24.30 20.90
C GLU A 511 19.64 23.05 21.03
N ARG A 512 20.15 22.56 19.90
CA ARG A 512 20.88 21.29 19.83
C ARG A 512 22.39 21.42 20.09
N TYR A 513 23.02 22.46 19.54
CA TYR A 513 24.48 22.59 19.53
C TYR A 513 24.97 23.66 20.50
N ALA A 514 26.17 23.47 21.04
CA ALA A 514 26.78 24.40 21.98
C ALA A 514 27.06 25.76 21.31
N GLN A 515 26.79 26.84 22.05
CA GLN A 515 26.92 28.21 21.56
C GLN A 515 28.34 28.53 21.02
N ALA A 516 29.39 28.04 21.69
CA ALA A 516 30.79 28.28 21.30
C ALA A 516 31.08 27.83 19.86
N GLY A 517 30.57 26.66 19.46
CA GLY A 517 30.69 26.18 18.08
C GLY A 517 29.86 27.00 17.09
N LEU A 518 28.65 27.44 17.47
CA LEU A 518 27.77 28.20 16.59
C LEU A 518 28.26 29.61 16.28
N GLU A 519 28.90 30.28 17.24
CA GLU A 519 29.46 31.64 17.06
C GLU A 519 30.51 31.68 15.94
N LYS A 520 31.24 30.58 15.75
CA LYS A 520 32.26 30.42 14.71
C LYS A 520 31.69 30.20 13.30
N ILE A 521 30.40 29.94 13.13
CA ILE A 521 29.80 29.73 11.80
C ILE A 521 29.73 31.03 10.98
N ALA A 522 29.54 32.18 11.62
CA ALA A 522 29.56 33.46 10.90
C ALA A 522 30.93 33.77 10.26
N GLU A 523 32.01 33.21 10.81
CA GLU A 523 33.38 33.35 10.29
C GLU A 523 33.66 32.47 9.05
N LEU A 524 32.74 31.54 8.71
CA LEU A 524 32.88 30.69 7.52
C LEU A 524 32.67 31.44 6.21
N GLY A 525 32.00 32.59 6.23
CA GLY A 525 31.73 33.35 5.01
C GLY A 525 30.74 34.50 5.21
N LYS A 526 29.95 34.78 4.17
CA LYS A 526 29.07 35.96 4.14
C LYS A 526 27.69 35.60 4.69
N THR A 527 27.25 36.32 5.71
CA THR A 527 25.84 36.29 6.12
C THR A 527 24.97 36.89 5.04
N LEU A 528 24.07 36.10 4.44
CA LEU A 528 23.20 36.56 3.36
C LEU A 528 21.89 37.18 3.87
N LYS A 529 21.31 36.58 4.92
CA LYS A 529 20.05 37.03 5.53
C LYS A 529 19.99 36.61 6.99
N GLN A 530 19.42 37.49 7.80
CA GLN A 530 18.99 37.22 9.16
C GLN A 530 17.51 37.58 9.32
N VAL A 531 16.76 36.73 10.00
CA VAL A 531 15.37 36.96 10.42
C VAL A 531 15.26 36.61 11.90
N GLY A 532 15.05 37.61 12.76
CA GLY A 532 15.08 37.40 14.21
C GLY A 532 16.39 36.74 14.66
N LYS A 533 16.30 35.52 15.19
CA LYS A 533 17.48 34.73 15.64
C LYS A 533 18.02 33.76 14.57
N THR A 534 17.38 33.68 13.41
CA THR A 534 17.71 32.71 12.37
C THR A 534 18.56 33.35 11.29
N THR A 535 19.61 32.67 10.85
CA THR A 535 20.58 33.24 9.88
C THR A 535 21.00 32.20 8.85
N VAL A 536 21.24 32.63 7.62
CA VAL A 536 21.90 31.81 6.59
C VAL A 536 23.22 32.45 6.16
N VAL A 537 24.27 31.64 6.15
CA VAL A 537 25.65 32.02 5.79
C VAL A 537 26.05 31.29 4.51
N GLU A 538 26.55 32.02 3.52
CA GLU A 538 27.22 31.44 2.35
C GLU A 538 28.71 31.25 2.66
N VAL A 539 29.21 30.03 2.49
CA VAL A 539 30.58 29.66 2.83
C VAL A 539 31.56 30.33 1.86
N GLY A 540 32.51 31.08 2.40
CA GLY A 540 33.49 31.90 1.67
C GLY A 540 34.75 31.11 1.34
N GLU A 541 34.61 30.10 0.49
CA GLU A 541 35.67 29.40 -0.27
C GLU A 541 34.89 28.35 -1.08
N ASN A 542 35.01 28.37 -2.41
CA ASN A 542 34.27 27.45 -3.29
C ASN A 542 34.45 25.99 -2.82
N PRO A 543 33.37 25.20 -2.66
CA PRO A 543 33.49 23.76 -2.47
C PRO A 543 34.16 23.06 -3.65
#